data_AF-A0A354B6M6-F1
#
_entry.id   AF-A0A354B6M6-F1
#
_cell.length_a   1.000
_cell.length_b   1.000
_cell.length_c   1.000
_cell.angle_alpha   90.00
_cell.angle_beta   90.00
_cell.angle_gamma   90.00
#
_symmetry.space_group_name_H-M   'P 1'
#
loop_
_entity.id
_entity.type
_entity.pdbx_description
1 polymer ?
#
loop_
_entity_poly.entity_id
_entity_poly.type
_entity_poly.pdbx_seq_one_letter_code
_entity_poly.pdbx_strand_id
1 'polypeptide(L)' 'RFPSMDAARAFTVYAPVDHGRWPLFRGELLELDDELLDAAGLPEPTGDPVVHWTPGTEVRIGRPRRASRAGIRQSSSVP' A
#
# COMPACT_ATOMS: atom_id res chain seq x y z
N ARG A 1 -1.18 24.54 -6.10
CA ARG A 1 -2.66 24.52 -6.15
C ARG A 1 -3.05 23.51 -7.23
N PHE A 2 -3.46 22.31 -6.84
CA PHE A 2 -3.97 21.33 -7.81
C PHE A 2 -5.32 21.83 -8.36
N PRO A 3 -5.57 21.72 -9.67
CA PRO A 3 -6.88 22.08 -10.22
C PRO A 3 -7.96 21.21 -9.57
N SER A 4 -9.12 21.83 -9.30
CA SER A 4 -10.31 21.11 -8.85
C SER A 4 -10.68 20.08 -9.91
N MET A 5 -10.64 18.78 -9.54
CA MET A 5 -11.08 17.71 -10.43
C MET A 5 -12.61 17.68 -10.40
N ASP A 6 -13.23 17.92 -11.54
CA ASP A 6 -14.66 17.67 -11.75
C ASP A 6 -14.93 16.17 -11.50
N ALA A 7 -15.66 15.86 -10.42
CA ALA A 7 -15.86 14.49 -9.94
C ALA A 7 -16.52 13.60 -11.00
N ALA A 8 -17.29 14.18 -11.93
CA ALA A 8 -17.90 13.47 -13.06
C ALA A 8 -16.86 12.89 -14.05
N ARG A 9 -15.61 13.35 -14.01
CA ARG A 9 -14.48 12.84 -14.83
C ARG A 9 -13.45 12.05 -14.03
N ALA A 10 -13.62 11.88 -12.73
CA ALA A 10 -12.69 11.08 -11.92
C ALA A 10 -12.79 9.60 -12.31
N PHE A 11 -11.64 8.96 -12.53
CA PHE A 11 -11.56 7.52 -12.74
C PHE A 11 -10.37 6.92 -11.99
N THR A 12 -10.55 5.72 -11.48
CA THR A 12 -9.47 4.97 -10.83
C THR A 12 -8.48 4.47 -11.88
N VAL A 13 -7.20 4.64 -11.59
CA VAL A 13 -6.10 4.06 -12.35
C VAL A 13 -5.28 3.14 -11.46
N TYR A 14 -4.61 2.16 -12.06
CA TYR A 14 -3.61 1.33 -11.40
C TYR A 14 -2.35 1.25 -12.28
N ALA A 15 -1.19 1.07 -11.67
CA ALA A 15 0.07 0.82 -12.38
C ALA A 15 0.67 -0.48 -11.82
N PRO A 16 1.20 -1.38 -12.67
CA PRO A 16 1.93 -2.53 -12.17
C PRO A 16 3.23 -2.05 -11.51
N VAL A 17 3.55 -2.62 -10.36
CA VAL A 17 4.79 -2.36 -9.62
C VAL A 17 5.58 -3.66 -9.58
N ASP A 18 6.86 -3.58 -9.93
CA ASP A 18 7.81 -4.67 -9.82
C ASP A 18 8.98 -4.20 -8.95
N HIS A 19 9.37 -5.01 -7.97
CA HIS A 19 10.40 -4.66 -7.01
C HIS A 19 11.29 -5.86 -6.75
N GLY A 20 12.57 -5.57 -6.48
CA GLY A 20 13.50 -6.60 -6.02
C GLY A 20 13.12 -7.14 -4.63
N ARG A 21 14.03 -7.90 -4.03
CA ARG A 21 13.85 -8.34 -2.63
C ARG A 21 13.70 -7.13 -1.71
N TRP A 22 12.80 -7.23 -0.74
CA TRP A 22 12.66 -6.25 0.34
C TRP A 22 13.43 -6.75 1.55
N PRO A 23 14.61 -6.20 1.84
CA PRO A 23 15.29 -6.52 3.09
C PRO A 23 14.47 -5.92 4.24
N LEU A 24 13.99 -6.78 5.13
CA LEU A 24 13.27 -6.38 6.34
C LEU A 24 14.23 -6.40 7.52
N PHE A 25 14.25 -5.29 8.25
CA PHE A 25 15.01 -5.11 9.48
C PHE A 25 14.02 -4.94 10.61
N ARG A 26 14.33 -5.50 11.79
CA ARG A 26 13.51 -5.27 12.98
C ARG A 26 13.62 -3.79 13.38
N GLY A 27 12.48 -3.17 13.64
CA GLY A 27 12.40 -1.83 14.22
C GLY A 27 12.09 -1.89 15.71
N GLU A 28 12.34 -0.78 16.39
CA GLU A 28 11.87 -0.52 17.75
C GLU A 28 10.66 0.39 17.67
N LEU A 29 9.61 0.05 18.43
CA LEU A 29 8.43 0.90 18.56
C LEU A 29 8.70 1.94 19.64
N LEU A 30 8.67 3.23 19.26
CA LEU A 30 8.81 4.34 20.21
C LEU A 30 7.43 4.87 20.65
N GLU A 31 6.51 4.96 19.70
CA GLU A 31 5.14 5.44 19.90
C GLU A 31 4.24 4.81 18.83
N LEU A 32 3.00 4.47 19.19
CA LEU A 32 1.96 3.99 18.29
C LEU A 32 0.67 4.74 18.58
N ASP A 33 0.15 5.44 17.58
CA ASP A 33 -1.17 6.05 17.59
C ASP A 33 -1.97 5.41 16.44
N ASP A 34 -2.90 4.51 16.77
CA ASP A 34 -3.69 3.74 15.81
C ASP A 34 -5.19 4.02 15.98
N GLU A 35 -5.76 4.72 15.01
CA GLU A 35 -7.20 4.98 14.90
C GLU A 35 -7.87 4.08 13.85
N LEU A 36 -7.10 3.31 13.08
CA LEU A 36 -7.60 2.56 11.92
C LEU A 36 -8.46 1.37 12.37
N LEU A 37 -8.00 0.65 13.39
CA LEU A 37 -8.70 -0.54 13.87
C LEU A 37 -10.05 -0.17 14.49
N ASP A 38 -10.08 0.88 15.32
CA ASP A 38 -11.32 1.40 15.91
C ASP A 38 -12.27 1.94 14.84
N ALA A 39 -11.77 2.74 13.88
CA ALA A 39 -12.58 3.24 12.76
C ALA A 39 -13.16 2.11 11.88
N ALA A 40 -12.46 0.97 11.79
CA ALA A 40 -12.93 -0.22 11.10
C ALA A 40 -13.89 -1.10 11.95
N GLY A 41 -14.10 -0.78 13.23
CA GLY A 41 -14.88 -1.57 14.17
C GLY A 41 -14.25 -2.92 14.51
N LEU A 42 -12.92 -3.01 14.43
CA LEU A 42 -12.16 -4.23 14.69
C LEU A 42 -11.68 -4.26 16.16
N PRO A 43 -11.58 -5.45 16.77
CA PRO A 43 -11.05 -5.58 18.13
C PRO A 43 -9.56 -5.26 18.17
N GLU A 44 -9.10 -4.82 19.35
CA GLU A 44 -7.69 -4.59 19.60
C GLU A 44 -6.87 -5.90 19.48
N PRO A 45 -5.73 -5.90 18.78
CA PRO A 45 -4.86 -7.07 18.67
C PRO A 45 -4.26 -7.47 20.02
N THR A 46 -4.13 -8.77 20.25
CA THR A 46 -3.42 -9.29 21.43
C THR A 46 -1.95 -9.52 21.14
N GLY A 47 -1.07 -9.07 22.03
CA GLY A 47 0.38 -9.31 21.97
C GLY A 47 1.19 -8.10 21.51
N ASP A 48 2.51 -8.24 21.51
CA ASP A 48 3.41 -7.13 21.19
C ASP A 48 3.38 -6.78 19.69
N PRO A 49 3.40 -5.48 19.32
CA PRO A 49 3.49 -5.04 17.93
C PRO A 49 4.74 -5.59 17.22
N VAL A 50 4.56 -6.00 15.97
CA VAL A 50 5.64 -6.47 15.11
C VAL A 50 6.09 -5.32 14.20
N VAL A 51 7.24 -4.73 14.53
CA VAL A 51 7.79 -3.59 13.76
C VAL A 51 8.93 -4.04 12.85
N HIS A 52 8.79 -3.73 11.56
CA HIS A 52 9.86 -3.89 10.57
C HIS A 52 10.03 -2.60 9.77
N TRP A 53 11.26 -2.33 9.35
CA TRP A 53 11.59 -1.25 8.44
C TRP A 53 12.51 -1.76 7.33
N THR A 54 12.62 -0.98 6.27
CA THR A 54 13.54 -1.22 5.16
C THR A 54 14.20 0.10 4.76
N PRO A 55 15.49 0.13 4.39
CA PRO A 55 16.13 1.34 3.86
C PRO A 55 15.56 1.78 2.52
N GLY A 56 14.69 0.96 1.91
CA GLY A 56 14.15 1.14 0.57
C GLY A 56 14.66 0.06 -0.37
N THR A 57 13.92 -0.18 -1.45
CA THR A 57 14.35 -1.02 -2.56
C THR A 57 14.13 -0.28 -3.86
N GLU A 58 14.84 -0.70 -4.91
CA GLU A 58 14.54 -0.23 -6.24
C GLU A 58 13.19 -0.78 -6.72
N VAL A 59 12.36 0.12 -7.26
CA VAL A 59 11.05 -0.20 -7.79
C VAL A 59 10.96 0.24 -9.25
N ARG A 60 10.36 -0.60 -10.08
CA ARG A 60 9.96 -0.29 -11.45
C ARG A 60 8.45 -0.14 -11.49
N ILE A 61 7.98 1.05 -11.84
CA ILE A 61 6.56 1.36 -11.96
C ILE A 61 6.20 1.42 -13.44
N GLY A 62 5.28 0.57 -13.87
CA GLY A 62 4.79 0.56 -15.24
C GLY A 62 3.82 1.70 -15.54
N ARG A 63 3.40 1.82 -16.81
CA ARG A 63 2.45 2.85 -17.23
C ARG A 63 1.09 2.70 -16.50
N PRO A 64 0.51 3.79 -15.96
CA PRO A 64 -0.83 3.77 -15.40
C PRO A 64 -1.89 3.32 -16.42
N ARG A 65 -2.84 2.53 -15.97
CA ARG A 65 -3.95 1.98 -16.75
C ARG A 65 -5.26 2.24 -16.02
N ARG A 66 -6.34 2.47 -16.75
CA ARG A 66 -7.67 2.62 -16.16
C ARG A 66 -8.07 1.32 -15.46
N ALA A 67 -8.47 1.40 -14.19
CA ALA A 67 -8.96 0.24 -13.45
C ALA A 67 -10.37 -0.12 -13.93
N SER A 68 -10.60 -1.40 -14.22
CA SER A 68 -11.94 -1.95 -14.44
C SER A 68 -12.41 -2.64 -13.16
N ARG A 69 -13.72 -2.64 -12.89
CA ARG A 69 -14.30 -3.34 -11.73
C ARG A 69 -14.09 -4.86 -11.78
N ALA A 70 -13.83 -5.41 -12.97
CA ALA A 70 -13.55 -6.83 -13.19
C ALA A 70 -12.08 -7.14 -12.89
N GLY A 71 -11.67 -6.97 -11.63
CA GLY A 71 -10.47 -7.56 -11.03
C GLY A 71 -9.12 -7.16 -11.64
N ILE A 72 -8.31 -6.43 -10.86
CA ILE A 72 -6.86 -6.39 -11.07
C ILE A 72 -6.34 -7.81 -10.81
N ARG A 73 -6.14 -8.62 -11.85
CA ARG A 73 -5.32 -9.83 -11.73
C ARG A 73 -3.89 -9.35 -11.50
N GLN A 74 -3.41 -9.44 -10.26
CA GLN A 74 -1.99 -9.33 -9.99
C GLN A 74 -1.34 -10.53 -10.66
N SER A 75 -0.63 -10.30 -11.77
CA SER A 75 0.27 -11.30 -12.30
C SER A 75 1.30 -11.55 -11.21
N SER A 76 1.27 -12.73 -10.61
CA SER A 76 2.28 -13.16 -9.64
C SER A 76 3.66 -13.08 -10.32
N SER A 77 4.44 -12.05 -10.00
CA SER A 77 5.88 -12.05 -10.26
C SER A 77 6.53 -12.92 -9.19
N VAL A 78 6.39 -14.24 -9.34
CA VAL A 78 7.21 -15.21 -8.62
C VAL A 78 8.08 -15.88 -9.68
N PRO A 79 9.41 -15.72 -9.63
CA PRO A 79 10.31 -16.76 -10.11
C PRO A 79 10.34 -17.94 -9.13
#